data_AF-A0A6L0XTH0-F1
#
_entry.id   AF-A0A6L0XTH0-F1
#
_cell.length_a   1.000
_cell.length_b   1.000
_cell.length_c   1.000
_cell.angle_alpha   90.00
_cell.angle_beta   90.00
_cell.angle_gamma   90.00
#
_symmetry.space_group_name_H-M   'P 1'
#
loop_
_entity.id
_entity.type
_entity.pdbx_description
1 polymer ?
#
loop_
_entity_poly.entity_id
_entity_poly.type
_entity_poly.pdbx_seq_one_letter_code
_entity_poly.pdbx_strand_id
1 'polypeptide(L)'
;MWGLSITRVFQVYCAGAALFEVPGIVRLLSGDMPLPKAGAWVDDKNYYTDNKPLVYVFVAILACLVVSRGMACALPKSRIIIVYLVVVHTFEAGLYLYCCSHKEDAPDSEVCIMGMLMVVNISLFAARLVQLKVQHTRVEIADLKRRQEQLAIIRKKRADYAKNREEKKNK
;
A
#
# COMPACT_ATOMS: atom_id res chain seq x y z
N MET A 1 11.63 -19.60 17.46
CA MET A 1 11.49 -18.14 17.25
C MET A 1 10.87 -17.89 15.88
N TRP A 2 9.58 -17.60 15.82
CA TRP A 2 8.84 -17.39 14.58
C TRP A 2 9.09 -15.98 14.05
N GLY A 3 10.13 -15.81 13.25
CA GLY A 3 10.36 -14.58 12.49
C GLY A 3 9.35 -14.50 11.33
N LEU A 4 8.17 -13.94 11.57
CA LEU A 4 7.25 -13.56 10.51
C LEU A 4 7.96 -12.58 9.57
N SER A 5 8.12 -12.94 8.29
CA SER A 5 8.68 -12.00 7.32
C SER A 5 7.77 -10.77 7.23
N ILE A 6 8.36 -9.58 7.08
CA ILE A 6 7.62 -8.31 6.98
C ILE A 6 6.53 -8.37 5.88
N THR A 7 6.79 -9.13 4.81
CA THR A 7 5.79 -9.41 3.77
C THR A 7 4.59 -10.18 4.31
N ARG A 8 4.78 -11.21 5.13
CA ARG A 8 3.65 -11.95 5.75
C ARG A 8 2.86 -11.07 6.71
N VAL A 9 3.52 -10.25 7.51
CA VAL A 9 2.84 -9.28 8.40
C VAL A 9 1.95 -8.33 7.60
N PHE A 10 2.49 -7.79 6.50
CA PHE A 10 1.74 -6.92 5.59
C PHE A 10 0.54 -7.64 4.93
N GLN A 11 0.71 -8.90 4.51
CA GLN A 11 -0.38 -9.69 3.93
C GLN A 11 -1.49 -9.99 4.95
N VAL A 12 -1.12 -10.38 6.16
CA VAL A 12 -2.08 -10.61 7.25
C VAL A 12 -2.83 -9.33 7.58
N TYR A 13 -2.12 -8.19 7.63
CA TYR A 13 -2.74 -6.88 7.80
C TYR A 13 -3.75 -6.57 6.68
N CYS A 14 -3.36 -6.71 5.42
CA CYS A 14 -4.26 -6.44 4.28
C CYS A 14 -5.48 -7.36 4.28
N ALA A 15 -5.30 -8.64 4.61
CA ALA A 15 -6.40 -9.60 4.72
C ALA A 15 -7.34 -9.26 5.87
N GLY A 16 -6.79 -8.94 7.05
CA GLY A 16 -7.58 -8.52 8.21
C GLY A 16 -8.36 -7.24 7.95
N ALA A 17 -7.71 -6.23 7.34
CA ALA A 17 -8.33 -4.98 6.97
C ALA A 17 -9.42 -5.16 5.89
N ALA A 18 -9.26 -6.10 4.95
CA ALA A 18 -10.30 -6.42 3.98
C ALA A 18 -11.51 -7.10 4.67
N LEU A 19 -11.26 -8.07 5.56
CA LEU A 19 -12.30 -8.78 6.30
C LEU A 19 -13.06 -7.87 7.28
N PHE A 20 -12.39 -6.86 7.85
CA PHE A 20 -13.00 -5.90 8.77
C PHE A 20 -14.07 -5.01 8.11
N GLU A 21 -13.86 -4.62 6.85
CA GLU A 21 -14.79 -3.73 6.12
C GLU A 21 -16.04 -4.46 5.60
N VAL A 22 -15.93 -5.76 5.33
CA VAL A 22 -17.01 -6.57 4.74
C VAL A 22 -18.30 -6.55 5.60
N PRO A 23 -18.26 -6.72 6.94
CA PRO A 23 -19.43 -6.56 7.79
C PRO A 23 -20.10 -5.19 7.67
N GLY A 24 -19.32 -4.11 7.51
CA GLY A 24 -19.83 -2.76 7.31
C GLY A 24 -20.61 -2.62 6.00
N ILE A 25 -20.05 -3.14 4.91
CA ILE A 25 -20.70 -3.20 3.60
C ILE A 25 -22.02 -3.98 3.67
N VAL A 26 -22.02 -5.16 4.31
CA VAL A 26 -23.22 -5.99 4.44
C VAL A 26 -24.30 -5.26 5.24
N ARG A 27 -23.95 -4.65 6.38
CA ARG A 27 -24.92 -3.91 7.21
C ARG A 27 -25.49 -2.68 6.51
N LEU A 28 -24.69 -1.98 5.71
CA LEU A 28 -25.14 -0.87 4.87
C LEU A 28 -26.15 -1.32 3.80
N LEU A 29 -25.87 -2.46 3.14
CA LEU A 29 -26.74 -3.00 2.09
C LEU A 29 -28.04 -3.61 2.63
N SER A 30 -28.00 -4.19 3.83
CA SER A 30 -29.19 -4.71 4.52
C SER A 30 -30.10 -3.61 5.08
N GLY A 31 -29.62 -2.37 5.16
CA GLY A 31 -30.34 -1.26 5.80
C GLY A 31 -30.26 -1.26 7.33
N ASP A 32 -29.49 -2.17 7.92
CA ASP A 32 -29.31 -2.29 9.39
C ASP A 32 -28.45 -1.15 9.96
N MET A 33 -27.67 -0.49 9.11
CA MET A 33 -26.80 0.62 9.48
C MET A 33 -27.06 1.83 8.56
N PRO A 34 -27.50 2.98 9.08
CA PRO A 34 -27.62 4.20 8.29
C PRO A 34 -26.23 4.77 7.99
N LEU A 35 -26.09 5.40 6.82
CA LEU A 35 -24.81 5.91 6.31
C LEU A 35 -24.02 6.81 7.29
N PRO A 36 -24.65 7.71 8.06
CA PRO A 36 -23.93 8.52 9.06
C PRO A 36 -23.27 7.71 10.17
N LYS A 37 -23.72 6.47 10.41
CA LYS A 37 -23.09 5.54 11.37
C LYS A 37 -22.00 4.68 10.74
N ALA A 38 -21.92 4.62 9.42
CA ALA A 38 -20.88 3.87 8.71
C ALA A 38 -19.58 4.68 8.53
N GLY A 39 -19.63 6.00 8.75
CA GLY A 39 -18.45 6.84 8.76
C GLY A 39 -18.72 8.22 9.35
N ALA A 40 -17.72 8.78 10.02
CA ALA A 40 -17.75 10.11 10.62
C ALA A 40 -17.81 11.27 9.59
N TRP A 41 -18.10 11.02 8.33
CA TRP A 41 -17.97 11.96 7.21
C TRP A 41 -19.25 12.77 6.97
N VAL A 42 -20.34 12.37 7.62
CA VAL A 42 -21.69 12.79 7.30
C VAL A 42 -22.33 13.47 8.51
N ASP A 43 -22.58 14.77 8.41
CA ASP A 43 -23.21 15.55 9.48
C ASP A 43 -24.73 15.59 9.38
N ASP A 44 -25.30 15.66 8.17
CA ASP A 44 -26.75 15.76 8.03
C ASP A 44 -27.41 14.39 8.12
N LYS A 45 -27.71 13.97 9.34
CA LYS A 45 -28.39 12.70 9.60
C LYS A 45 -29.70 12.56 8.79
N ASN A 46 -30.40 13.65 8.50
CA ASN A 46 -31.68 13.60 7.81
C ASN A 46 -31.51 13.44 6.29
N TYR A 47 -30.55 14.14 5.69
CA TYR A 47 -30.30 14.02 4.24
C TYR A 47 -29.71 12.66 3.85
N TYR A 48 -28.87 12.07 4.70
CA TYR A 48 -28.08 10.88 4.33
C TYR A 48 -28.68 9.55 4.80
N THR A 49 -29.66 9.56 5.70
CA THR A 49 -30.32 8.32 6.16
C THR A 49 -31.20 7.69 5.09
N ASP A 50 -31.90 8.51 4.28
CA ASP A 50 -32.86 8.03 3.27
C ASP A 50 -32.33 8.05 1.83
N ASN A 51 -31.11 8.56 1.60
CA ASN A 51 -30.52 8.74 0.28
C ASN A 51 -29.84 7.46 -0.24
N LYS A 52 -30.66 6.50 -0.70
CA LYS A 52 -30.21 5.19 -1.23
C LYS A 52 -29.14 5.29 -2.33
N PRO A 53 -29.22 6.19 -3.33
CA PRO A 53 -28.15 6.34 -4.32
C PRO A 53 -26.78 6.61 -3.69
N LEU A 54 -26.73 7.46 -2.66
CA LEU A 54 -25.49 7.81 -1.99
C LEU A 54 -24.93 6.66 -1.16
N VAL A 55 -25.79 5.84 -0.56
CA VAL A 55 -25.40 4.59 0.09
C VAL A 55 -24.71 3.65 -0.91
N TYR A 56 -25.27 3.47 -2.11
CA TYR A 56 -24.65 2.62 -3.13
C TYR A 56 -23.29 3.15 -3.61
N VAL A 57 -23.15 4.47 -3.77
CA VAL A 57 -21.86 5.10 -4.11
C VAL A 57 -20.83 4.83 -3.02
N PHE A 58 -21.20 5.00 -1.74
CA PHE A 58 -20.31 4.74 -0.62
C PHE A 58 -19.91 3.25 -0.53
N VAL A 59 -20.88 2.34 -0.70
CA VAL A 59 -20.62 0.90 -0.75
C VAL A 59 -19.69 0.54 -1.91
N ALA A 60 -19.86 1.15 -3.08
CA ALA A 60 -18.96 0.93 -4.22
C ALA A 60 -17.52 1.34 -3.90
N ILE A 61 -17.33 2.48 -3.24
CA ILE A 61 -16.01 2.95 -2.77
C ILE A 61 -15.40 1.96 -1.78
N LEU A 62 -16.16 1.52 -0.77
CA LEU A 62 -15.71 0.52 0.21
C LEU A 62 -15.35 -0.81 -0.46
N ALA A 63 -16.15 -1.26 -1.43
CA ALA A 63 -15.85 -2.47 -2.20
C ALA A 63 -14.54 -2.34 -2.99
N CYS A 64 -14.30 -1.19 -3.62
CA CYS A 64 -13.02 -0.91 -4.28
C CYS A 64 -11.83 -0.93 -3.30
N LEU A 65 -12.01 -0.43 -2.07
CA LEU A 65 -10.99 -0.50 -1.02
C LEU A 65 -10.73 -1.95 -0.59
N VAL A 66 -11.77 -2.76 -0.39
CA VAL A 66 -11.64 -4.19 -0.06
C VAL A 66 -10.90 -4.94 -1.17
N VAL A 67 -11.29 -4.73 -2.43
CA VAL A 67 -10.64 -5.38 -3.57
C VAL A 67 -9.18 -4.96 -3.69
N SER A 68 -8.86 -3.67 -3.57
CA SER A 68 -7.49 -3.19 -3.67
C SER A 68 -6.60 -3.69 -2.52
N ARG A 69 -7.11 -3.79 -1.29
CA ARG A 69 -6.43 -4.45 -0.15
C ARG A 69 -6.23 -5.94 -0.41
N GLY A 70 -7.23 -6.63 -0.96
CA GLY A 70 -7.12 -8.03 -1.38
C GLY A 70 -6.04 -8.24 -2.45
N MET A 71 -5.97 -7.35 -3.43
CA MET A 71 -4.91 -7.34 -4.44
C MET A 71 -3.53 -7.10 -3.82
N ALA A 72 -3.41 -6.20 -2.84
CA ALA A 72 -2.15 -5.98 -2.13
C ALA A 72 -1.71 -7.18 -1.28
N CYS A 73 -2.68 -7.95 -0.75
CA CYS A 73 -2.42 -9.22 -0.07
C CYS A 73 -1.90 -10.28 -1.05
N ALA A 74 -2.54 -10.42 -2.23
CA ALA A 74 -2.14 -11.39 -3.25
C ALA A 74 -0.81 -11.02 -3.95
N LEU A 75 -0.57 -9.73 -4.16
CA LEU A 75 0.57 -9.18 -4.88
C LEU A 75 1.38 -8.20 -4.01
N PRO A 76 1.98 -8.66 -2.88
CA PRO A 76 2.58 -7.79 -1.87
C PRO A 76 3.91 -7.14 -2.29
N LYS A 77 4.39 -7.44 -3.51
CA LYS A 77 5.57 -6.85 -4.14
C LYS A 77 5.21 -5.85 -5.24
N SER A 78 3.93 -5.74 -5.61
CA SER A 78 3.49 -4.82 -6.65
C SER A 78 3.51 -3.39 -6.13
N ARG A 79 4.46 -2.60 -6.63
CA ARG A 79 4.60 -1.18 -6.26
C ARG A 79 3.40 -0.35 -6.68
N ILE A 80 2.84 -0.63 -7.86
CA ILE A 80 1.73 0.14 -8.41
C ILE A 80 0.52 0.05 -7.49
N ILE A 81 0.19 -1.16 -7.01
CA ILE A 81 -0.92 -1.39 -6.08
C ILE A 81 -0.68 -0.68 -4.75
N ILE A 82 0.55 -0.73 -4.23
CA ILE A 82 0.88 -0.09 -2.96
C ILE A 82 0.87 1.44 -3.08
N VAL A 83 1.37 2.00 -4.18
CA VAL A 83 1.29 3.44 -4.47
C VAL A 83 -0.17 3.89 -4.57
N TYR A 84 -1.01 3.13 -5.29
CA TYR A 84 -2.44 3.39 -5.37
C TYR A 84 -3.08 3.44 -3.98
N LEU A 85 -2.79 2.45 -3.11
CA LEU A 85 -3.31 2.42 -1.75
C LEU A 85 -2.84 3.61 -0.90
N VAL A 86 -1.57 4.02 -1.00
CA VAL A 86 -1.07 5.22 -0.31
C VAL A 86 -1.85 6.45 -0.78
N VAL A 87 -2.01 6.63 -2.09
CA VAL A 87 -2.69 7.81 -2.64
C VAL A 87 -4.15 7.85 -2.22
N VAL A 88 -4.87 6.73 -2.35
CA VAL A 88 -6.29 6.65 -1.99
C VAL A 88 -6.48 6.92 -0.50
N HIS A 89 -5.72 6.27 0.39
CA HIS A 89 -5.85 6.51 1.83
C HIS A 89 -5.39 7.91 2.25
N THR A 90 -4.43 8.52 1.55
CA THR A 90 -4.05 9.92 1.80
C THR A 90 -5.16 10.89 1.42
N PHE A 91 -5.80 10.66 0.26
CA PHE A 91 -6.95 11.46 -0.18
C PHE A 91 -8.13 11.26 0.76
N GLU A 92 -8.40 10.02 1.16
CA GLU A 92 -9.41 9.65 2.13
C GLU A 92 -9.18 10.39 3.47
N ALA A 93 -7.95 10.38 3.99
CA ALA A 93 -7.61 11.11 5.21
C ALA A 93 -7.75 12.63 5.05
N GLY A 94 -7.43 13.18 3.88
CA GLY A 94 -7.62 14.60 3.58
C GLY A 94 -9.10 15.00 3.60
N LEU A 95 -9.96 14.21 2.95
CA LEU A 95 -11.40 14.40 3.01
C LEU A 95 -11.95 14.23 4.43
N TYR A 96 -11.46 13.23 5.16
CA TYR A 96 -11.84 13.00 6.54
C TYR A 96 -11.51 14.20 7.44
N LEU A 97 -10.29 14.75 7.33
CA LEU A 97 -9.90 15.95 8.08
C LEU A 97 -10.73 17.18 7.70
N TYR A 98 -11.02 17.34 6.40
CA TYR A 98 -11.91 18.39 5.91
C TYR A 98 -13.31 18.26 6.51
N CYS A 99 -13.91 17.06 6.48
CA CYS A 99 -15.22 16.82 7.09
C CYS A 99 -15.18 17.08 8.60
N CYS A 100 -14.14 16.61 9.30
CA CYS A 100 -13.99 16.82 10.74
C CYS A 100 -13.84 18.30 11.10
N SER A 101 -13.17 19.12 10.28
CA SER A 101 -13.01 20.55 10.56
C SER A 101 -14.29 21.37 10.33
N HIS A 102 -15.29 20.79 9.67
CA HIS A 102 -16.58 21.43 9.39
C HIS A 102 -17.71 20.89 10.27
N LYS A 103 -17.42 19.96 11.19
CA LYS A 103 -18.40 19.50 12.16
C LYS A 103 -18.67 20.56 13.21
N GLU A 104 -19.95 20.82 13.45
CA GLU A 104 -20.39 21.73 14.51
C GLU A 104 -20.25 21.10 15.92
N ASP A 105 -20.26 19.76 16.00
CA ASP A 105 -20.14 19.02 17.25
C ASP A 105 -18.68 18.74 17.65
N ALA A 106 -18.43 18.69 18.96
CA ALA A 106 -17.12 18.30 19.50
C ALA A 106 -16.71 16.89 19.03
N PRO A 107 -15.42 16.65 18.73
CA PRO A 107 -14.98 15.37 18.18
C PRO A 107 -15.23 14.24 19.19
N ASP A 108 -16.08 13.29 18.78
CA ASP A 108 -16.33 12.07 19.54
C ASP A 108 -15.09 11.15 19.52
N SER A 109 -14.96 10.30 20.54
CA SER A 109 -14.00 9.21 20.65
C SER A 109 -13.90 8.34 19.39
N GLU A 110 -15.02 8.07 18.71
CA GLU A 110 -15.05 7.32 17.45
C GLU A 110 -14.32 8.03 16.32
N VAL A 111 -14.41 9.36 16.27
CA VAL A 111 -13.69 10.21 15.31
C VAL A 111 -12.19 10.01 15.55
N CYS A 112 -11.72 10.23 16.77
CA CYS A 112 -10.30 10.05 17.11
C CYS A 112 -9.76 8.65 16.78
N ILE A 113 -10.53 7.58 17.07
CA ILE A 113 -10.14 6.21 16.74
C ILE A 113 -10.00 6.03 15.22
N MET A 114 -10.98 6.52 14.45
CA MET A 114 -10.96 6.37 12.99
C MET A 114 -9.81 7.16 12.35
N GLY A 115 -9.56 8.39 12.81
CA GLY A 115 -8.41 9.19 12.37
C GLY A 115 -7.08 8.49 12.63
N MET A 116 -6.92 7.89 13.81
CA MET A 116 -5.73 7.09 14.13
C MET A 116 -5.58 5.87 13.20
N LEU A 117 -6.67 5.15 12.92
CA LEU A 117 -6.65 4.02 11.98
C LEU A 117 -6.24 4.44 10.57
N MET A 118 -6.66 5.61 10.09
CA MET A 118 -6.25 6.14 8.79
C MET A 118 -4.75 6.45 8.74
N VAL A 119 -4.22 7.09 9.78
CA VAL A 119 -2.78 7.37 9.90
C VAL A 119 -1.97 6.07 9.92
N VAL A 120 -2.43 5.05 10.65
CA VAL A 120 -1.78 3.73 10.69
C VAL A 120 -1.79 3.07 9.31
N ASN A 121 -2.92 3.09 8.60
CA ASN A 121 -3.04 2.55 7.24
C ASN A 121 -2.00 3.21 6.31
N ILE A 122 -2.01 4.55 6.22
CA ILE A 122 -1.11 5.31 5.35
C ILE A 122 0.36 4.99 5.69
N SER A 123 0.70 4.98 6.98
CA SER A 123 2.05 4.72 7.46
C SER A 123 2.53 3.31 7.08
N LEU A 124 1.68 2.29 7.23
CA LEU A 124 2.00 0.92 6.86
C LEU A 124 2.22 0.75 5.35
N PHE A 125 1.36 1.34 4.53
CA PHE A 125 1.52 1.28 3.06
C PHE A 125 2.77 2.06 2.60
N ALA A 126 3.03 3.24 3.18
CA ALA A 126 4.22 4.03 2.88
C ALA A 126 5.51 3.31 3.30
N ALA A 127 5.55 2.74 4.51
CA ALA A 127 6.68 1.94 4.98
C ALA A 127 6.95 0.75 4.05
N ARG A 128 5.89 0.07 3.59
CA ARG A 128 6.01 -1.03 2.63
C ARG A 128 6.57 -0.56 1.29
N LEU A 129 6.13 0.60 0.79
CA LEU A 129 6.64 1.18 -0.45
C LEU A 129 8.14 1.50 -0.36
N VAL A 130 8.56 2.13 0.74
CA VAL A 130 9.98 2.43 1.01
C VAL A 130 10.79 1.15 1.06
N GLN A 131 10.30 0.12 1.75
CA GLN A 131 10.97 -1.17 1.83
C GLN A 131 11.17 -1.80 0.43
N LEU A 132 10.15 -1.80 -0.42
CA LEU A 132 10.25 -2.31 -1.79
C LEU A 132 11.20 -1.50 -2.66
N LYS A 133 11.30 -0.18 -2.44
CA LYS A 133 12.27 0.68 -3.11
C LYS A 133 13.70 0.30 -2.72
N VAL A 134 13.97 0.14 -1.43
CA VAL A 134 15.28 -0.27 -0.90
C VAL A 134 15.68 -1.66 -1.43
N GLN A 135 14.77 -2.63 -1.44
CA GLN A 135 15.07 -3.98 -1.92
C GLN A 135 15.50 -4.00 -3.39
N HIS A 136 14.80 -3.27 -4.25
CA HIS A 136 15.16 -3.18 -5.67
C HIS A 136 16.47 -2.46 -5.88
N THR A 137 16.71 -1.36 -5.16
CA THR A 137 17.98 -0.63 -5.24
C THR A 137 19.15 -1.55 -4.89
N ARG A 138 18.99 -2.40 -3.85
CA ARG A 138 19.99 -3.40 -3.49
C ARG A 138 20.22 -4.44 -4.59
N VAL A 139 19.16 -4.89 -5.25
CA VAL A 139 19.25 -5.83 -6.38
C VAL A 139 19.97 -5.19 -7.57
N GLU A 140 19.64 -3.94 -7.90
CA GLU A 140 20.31 -3.19 -8.98
C GLU A 140 21.80 -2.99 -8.70
N ILE A 141 22.16 -2.60 -7.48
CA ILE A 141 23.56 -2.44 -7.07
C ILE A 141 24.31 -3.79 -7.16
N ALA A 142 23.68 -4.89 -6.72
CA ALA A 142 24.28 -6.21 -6.80
C ALA A 142 24.49 -6.67 -8.26
N ASP A 143 23.52 -6.40 -9.14
CA ASP A 143 23.65 -6.71 -10.57
C ASP A 143 24.74 -5.86 -11.24
N LEU A 144 24.81 -4.56 -10.94
CA LEU A 144 25.87 -3.69 -11.42
C LEU A 144 27.25 -4.16 -10.97
N LYS A 145 27.41 -4.53 -9.69
CA LYS A 145 28.66 -5.07 -9.17
C LYS A 145 29.07 -6.34 -9.90
N ARG A 146 28.12 -7.27 -10.11
CA ARG A 146 28.35 -8.51 -10.84
C ARG A 146 28.80 -8.26 -12.29
N ARG A 147 28.17 -7.30 -12.98
CA ARG A 147 28.58 -6.91 -14.35
C ARG A 147 29.98 -6.29 -14.37
N GLN A 148 30.32 -5.46 -13.40
CA GLN A 148 31.66 -4.88 -13.29
C GLN A 148 32.73 -5.94 -13.05
N GLU A 149 32.48 -6.91 -12.18
CA GLU A 149 33.37 -8.06 -11.95
C GLU A 149 33.57 -8.89 -13.22
N GLN A 150 32.49 -9.18 -13.96
CA GLN A 150 32.57 -9.88 -15.24
C GLN A 150 33.40 -9.12 -16.28
N LEU A 151 33.22 -7.80 -16.39
CA LEU A 151 34.00 -6.96 -17.30
C LEU A 151 35.49 -6.93 -16.91
N ALA A 152 35.80 -6.88 -15.62
CA ALA A 152 37.18 -6.94 -15.13
C ALA A 152 37.86 -8.27 -15.50
N ILE A 153 37.16 -9.40 -15.35
CA ILE A 153 37.65 -10.72 -15.75
C ILE A 153 37.91 -10.78 -17.26
N ILE A 154 37.00 -10.23 -18.07
CA ILE A 154 37.16 -10.19 -19.54
C ILE A 154 38.38 -9.34 -19.93
N ARG A 155 38.56 -8.17 -19.31
CA ARG A 155 39.72 -7.29 -19.57
C ARG A 155 41.03 -8.00 -19.22
N LYS A 156 41.08 -8.68 -18.06
CA LYS A 156 42.25 -9.45 -17.65
C LYS A 156 42.57 -10.56 -18.65
N LYS A 157 41.57 -11.38 -19.03
CA LYS A 157 41.75 -12.42 -20.05
C LYS A 157 42.27 -11.84 -21.38
N ARG A 158 41.72 -10.72 -21.86
CA ARG A 158 42.18 -10.08 -23.10
C ARG A 158 43.63 -9.60 -23.00
N ALA A 159 44.03 -9.01 -21.87
CA ALA A 159 45.41 -8.60 -21.63
C ALA A 159 46.37 -9.81 -21.62
N ASP A 160 45.98 -10.90 -20.95
CA ASP A 160 46.76 -12.14 -20.91
C ASP A 160 46.90 -12.76 -22.31
N TYR A 161 45.83 -12.77 -23.12
CA TYR A 161 45.87 -13.22 -24.51
C TYR A 161 46.79 -12.36 -25.39
N ALA A 162 46.76 -11.04 -25.23
CA ALA A 162 47.63 -10.13 -25.99
C ALA A 162 49.11 -10.37 -25.65
N LYS A 163 49.43 -10.48 -24.36
CA LYS A 163 50.79 -10.75 -23.88
C LYS A 163 51.33 -12.09 -24.41
N ASN A 164 50.54 -13.17 -24.30
CA ASN A 164 50.91 -14.48 -24.81
C ASN A 164 51.09 -14.52 -26.34
N ARG A 165 50.40 -13.65 -27.07
CA ARG A 165 50.55 -13.53 -28.53
C ARG A 165 51.85 -12.82 -28.93
N GLU A 166 52.25 -11.80 -28.18
CA GLU A 166 53.52 -11.10 -28.39
C GLU A 166 54.71 -11.99 -28.04
N GLU A 167 54.66 -12.72 -26.93
CA GLU A 167 55.69 -13.68 -26.54
C GLU A 167 55.89 -14.81 -27.58
N LYS A 168 54.81 -15.23 -28.26
CA LYS A 168 54.88 -16.20 -29.37
C LYS A 168 55.42 -15.63 -30.68
N LYS A 169 55.38 -14.32 -30.89
CA LYS A 169 55.93 -13.66 -32.09
C LYS A 169 57.43 -13.40 -31.97
N ASN A 170 57.95 -13.30 -30.76
CA ASN A 170 59.37 -13.04 -30.47
C ASN A 170 60.19 -14.34 -30.26
N LYS A 171 59.59 -15.50 -30.56
CA LYS A 171 60.25 -16.81 -30.63
C LYS A 171 60.23 -17.32 -32.06
#